data_AF-A0A8C9QM60-F1
#
_entry.id   AF-A0A8C9QM60-F1
#
_cell.length_a   1.000
_cell.length_b   1.000
_cell.length_c   1.000
_cell.angle_alpha   90.00
_cell.angle_beta   90.00
_cell.angle_gamma   90.00
#
_symmetry.space_group_name_H-M   'P 1'
#
loop_
_entity.id
_entity.type
_entity.pdbx_description
1 polymer ?
#
loop_
_entity_poly.entity_id
_entity_poly.type
_entity_poly.pdbx_seq_one_letter_code
_entity_poly.pdbx_strand_id
1 'polypeptide(L)'
;MVQPSTERTPQARTRGSPSPLPAKPCSGATPTPLLLVGDRSLAPAPGSASPQLQVKVSVHPHSPSAKGCWPLGDQGIWGQVQADQYIPEEDIYGEMDTIERQLDALEHRGVLLEEKLRGGVNEGREDDMLVDWFKLIHEKHLLVRRESELIYVFKQQNLEQRQADVEYELRCLLNKPEKDWTEEDRGREKVLMQELVTLIEQRNAIVNCLDEDRQREEEEDKILEAMIKKKEFQREAEPEGKKKGKFKTMKMLKLLGNKRDTKSKSPEDKS
;
A
#
# COMPACT_ATOMS: atom_id res chain seq x y z
N MET A 1 20.49 79.22 -21.60
CA MET A 1 21.26 78.63 -22.71
C MET A 1 22.52 78.01 -22.12
N VAL A 2 22.63 76.68 -22.21
CA VAL A 2 23.84 75.81 -22.29
C VAL A 2 23.34 74.39 -22.03
N GLN A 3 23.45 73.54 -23.05
CA GLN A 3 23.27 72.07 -23.05
C GLN A 3 24.68 71.44 -23.24
N PRO A 4 24.85 70.11 -23.41
CA PRO A 4 24.30 68.92 -22.74
C PRO A 4 25.43 67.93 -22.33
N SER A 5 25.11 66.78 -21.73
CA SER A 5 25.90 65.55 -21.94
C SER A 5 25.09 64.28 -21.68
N THR A 6 25.17 63.39 -22.66
CA THR A 6 24.63 62.03 -22.81
C THR A 6 25.50 60.98 -22.11
N GLU A 7 24.90 59.89 -21.59
CA GLU A 7 25.36 58.49 -21.74
C GLU A 7 24.37 57.53 -21.03
N ARG A 8 23.71 56.62 -21.76
CA ARG A 8 24.04 55.20 -22.05
C ARG A 8 23.63 54.18 -20.97
N THR A 9 22.65 53.35 -21.33
CA THR A 9 22.32 52.03 -20.75
C THR A 9 23.43 51.00 -21.05
N PRO A 10 23.60 49.98 -20.19
CA PRO A 10 23.29 48.63 -20.66
C PRO A 10 22.55 47.75 -19.62
N GLN A 11 21.68 46.87 -20.14
CA GLN A 11 21.15 45.70 -19.44
C GLN A 11 22.27 44.68 -19.14
N ALA A 12 22.13 43.87 -18.07
CA ALA A 12 22.04 42.41 -18.19
C ALA A 12 21.94 41.68 -16.83
N ARG A 13 21.32 40.49 -16.92
CA ARG A 13 21.48 39.25 -16.11
C ARG A 13 20.45 38.96 -15.00
N THR A 14 19.49 38.16 -15.43
CA THR A 14 18.82 37.07 -14.72
C THR A 14 19.76 36.29 -13.77
N ARG A 15 19.27 35.95 -12.58
CA ARG A 15 19.78 34.82 -11.80
C ARG A 15 18.63 34.12 -11.08
N GLY A 16 18.55 32.82 -11.30
CA GLY A 16 17.42 31.96 -10.96
C GLY A 16 17.28 31.67 -9.47
N SER A 17 16.07 31.23 -9.16
CA SER A 17 15.60 30.61 -7.93
C SER A 17 16.45 29.41 -7.48
N PRO A 18 16.53 29.10 -6.17
CA PRO A 18 17.05 27.84 -5.69
C PRO A 18 15.96 26.74 -5.67
N SER A 19 16.26 25.60 -6.28
CA SER A 19 15.44 24.37 -6.25
C SER A 19 15.57 23.63 -4.90
N PRO A 20 14.53 22.89 -4.44
CA PRO A 20 14.60 22.07 -3.22
C PRO A 20 15.31 20.73 -3.45
N LEU A 21 16.00 20.25 -2.41
CA LEU A 21 16.73 18.98 -2.35
C LEU A 21 15.77 17.77 -2.31
N PRO A 22 16.21 16.58 -2.76
CA PRO A 22 15.36 15.39 -2.86
C PRO A 22 15.14 14.72 -1.50
N ALA A 23 13.88 14.36 -1.23
CA ALA A 23 13.49 13.51 -0.11
C ALA A 23 14.02 12.08 -0.28
N LYS A 24 14.39 11.44 0.83
CA LYS A 24 14.88 10.06 0.89
C LYS A 24 13.71 9.07 0.71
N PRO A 25 13.91 7.92 0.05
CA PRO A 25 12.88 6.88 -0.06
C PRO A 25 12.67 6.16 1.28
N CYS A 26 11.41 6.01 1.69
CA CYS A 26 11.04 5.08 2.76
C CYS A 26 11.32 3.64 2.28
N SER A 27 12.23 2.97 2.98
CA SER A 27 12.54 1.57 2.71
C SER A 27 11.57 0.66 3.46
N GLY A 28 10.85 -0.16 2.72
CA GLY A 28 10.63 -1.56 3.10
C GLY A 28 9.24 -1.95 3.59
N ALA A 29 8.38 -2.35 2.66
CA ALA A 29 7.58 -3.56 2.79
C ALA A 29 7.39 -4.16 1.39
N THR A 30 8.21 -5.15 1.05
CA THR A 30 8.05 -5.97 -0.15
C THR A 30 7.79 -7.40 0.32
N PRO A 31 6.64 -8.02 0.01
CA PRO A 31 6.54 -9.46 0.13
C PRO A 31 7.11 -10.08 -1.15
N THR A 32 8.35 -10.57 -1.08
CA THR A 32 8.88 -11.48 -2.10
C THR A 32 8.50 -12.91 -1.71
N PRO A 33 7.97 -13.73 -2.63
CA PRO A 33 7.63 -15.13 -2.35
C PRO A 33 8.87 -16.02 -2.55
N LEU A 34 9.20 -16.83 -1.53
CA LEU A 34 10.19 -17.91 -1.56
C LEU A 34 9.62 -19.03 -0.66
N LEU A 35 9.61 -20.33 -0.97
CA LEU A 35 10.37 -21.09 -1.96
C LEU A 35 9.74 -22.46 -2.24
N LEU A 36 10.18 -23.01 -3.36
CA LEU A 36 9.98 -24.34 -3.92
C LEU A 36 10.63 -25.47 -3.09
N VAL A 37 10.00 -26.64 -3.18
CA VAL A 37 10.37 -28.00 -2.75
C VAL A 37 11.84 -28.40 -2.98
N GLY A 38 12.39 -29.12 -2.01
CA GLY A 38 13.60 -29.95 -2.13
C GLY A 38 13.57 -31.12 -1.14
N ASP A 39 13.51 -32.34 -1.66
CA ASP A 39 13.20 -33.61 -1.00
C ASP A 39 14.44 -34.30 -0.40
N ARG A 40 14.35 -34.73 0.88
CA ARG A 40 14.98 -35.98 1.37
C ARG A 40 14.41 -36.42 2.73
N SER A 41 13.44 -37.33 2.67
CA SER A 41 13.28 -38.56 3.48
C SER A 41 13.68 -38.54 4.98
N LEU A 42 12.66 -38.61 5.85
CA LEU A 42 12.50 -39.57 6.96
C LEU A 42 11.09 -39.38 7.57
N ALA A 43 10.32 -40.47 7.73
CA ALA A 43 9.01 -40.51 8.41
C ALA A 43 9.12 -41.37 9.69
N PRO A 44 8.10 -41.47 10.57
CA PRO A 44 7.08 -40.50 11.01
C PRO A 44 6.96 -40.40 12.55
N ALA A 45 6.35 -39.32 13.09
CA ALA A 45 5.64 -39.36 14.38
C ALA A 45 4.62 -38.19 14.49
N PRO A 46 3.48 -38.36 15.20
CA PRO A 46 2.33 -37.48 15.08
C PRO A 46 2.28 -36.41 16.18
N GLY A 47 1.67 -35.27 15.83
CA GLY A 47 1.18 -34.29 16.79
C GLY A 47 2.02 -33.02 16.88
N SER A 48 1.50 -31.94 16.30
CA SER A 48 1.52 -30.61 16.93
C SER A 48 0.58 -29.69 16.16
N ALA A 49 -0.28 -29.01 16.91
CA ALA A 49 -1.24 -28.03 16.45
C ALA A 49 -0.57 -26.81 15.79
N SER A 50 -1.29 -26.17 14.86
CA SER A 50 -0.95 -24.86 14.29
C SER A 50 -0.88 -23.77 15.37
N PRO A 51 0.08 -22.84 15.31
CA PRO A 51 0.10 -21.69 16.21
C PRO A 51 -0.87 -20.60 15.71
N GLN A 52 -1.94 -20.37 16.47
CA GLN A 52 -2.71 -19.13 16.41
C GLN A 52 -1.83 -17.98 16.94
N LEU A 53 -1.68 -16.91 16.16
CA LEU A 53 -1.18 -15.63 16.65
C LEU A 53 -2.26 -14.98 17.53
N GLN A 54 -2.19 -15.26 18.83
CA GLN A 54 -3.00 -14.58 19.83
C GLN A 54 -2.32 -13.26 20.19
N VAL A 55 -2.76 -12.17 19.56
CA VAL A 55 -2.47 -10.82 20.05
C VAL A 55 -3.27 -10.61 21.33
N LYS A 56 -2.61 -10.76 22.47
CA LYS A 56 -3.18 -10.47 23.78
C LYS A 56 -3.11 -8.97 24.03
N VAL A 57 -4.13 -8.22 23.64
CA VAL A 57 -4.36 -6.85 24.13
C VAL A 57 -5.03 -6.95 25.50
N SER A 58 -4.31 -6.53 26.53
CA SER A 58 -4.82 -6.45 27.90
C SER A 58 -5.75 -5.25 28.05
N VAL A 59 -7.05 -5.50 28.03
CA VAL A 59 -8.08 -4.50 28.36
C VAL A 59 -8.03 -4.19 29.86
N HIS A 60 -7.77 -2.93 30.22
CA HIS A 60 -8.11 -2.40 31.54
C HIS A 60 -9.21 -1.34 31.37
N PRO A 61 -10.40 -1.52 31.95
CA PRO A 61 -11.43 -0.50 31.93
C PRO A 61 -11.14 0.51 33.03
N HIS A 62 -10.55 1.65 32.68
CA HIS A 62 -10.51 2.81 33.55
C HIS A 62 -11.69 3.70 33.16
N SER A 63 -12.73 3.71 33.98
CA SER A 63 -13.81 4.68 33.89
C SER A 63 -13.47 5.84 34.84
N PRO A 64 -13.22 7.07 34.36
CA PRO A 64 -13.35 8.25 35.19
C PRO A 64 -14.77 8.79 35.01
N SER A 65 -15.59 8.53 36.02
CA SER A 65 -16.77 9.35 36.28
C SER A 65 -16.29 10.76 36.64
N ALA A 66 -16.33 11.67 35.67
CA ALA A 66 -16.19 13.10 35.90
C ALA A 66 -17.34 13.82 35.18
N LYS A 67 -18.42 14.05 35.91
CA LYS A 67 -19.44 15.02 35.54
C LYS A 67 -18.78 16.40 35.52
N GLY A 68 -18.62 17.00 34.35
CA GLY A 68 -17.98 18.30 34.19
C GLY A 68 -18.24 18.90 32.81
N CYS A 69 -19.41 19.54 32.68
CA CYS A 69 -19.80 20.58 31.72
C CYS A 69 -18.86 20.83 30.52
N TRP A 70 -19.26 20.33 29.34
CA TRP A 70 -18.78 20.85 28.06
C TRP A 70 -19.30 22.29 27.86
N PRO A 71 -18.46 23.30 27.61
CA PRO A 71 -18.92 24.46 26.88
C PRO A 71 -18.96 24.05 25.39
N LEU A 72 -20.19 24.00 24.87
CA LEU A 72 -20.48 23.92 23.45
C LEU A 72 -19.80 25.11 22.74
N GLY A 73 -18.66 24.89 22.07
CA GLY A 73 -18.00 25.98 21.35
C GLY A 73 -16.60 25.69 20.80
N ASP A 74 -15.91 24.65 21.29
CA ASP A 74 -14.56 24.32 20.83
C ASP A 74 -14.50 22.88 20.29
N GLN A 75 -15.32 22.59 19.27
CA GLN A 75 -14.87 21.63 18.28
C GLN A 75 -13.65 22.30 17.64
N GLY A 76 -12.47 21.75 17.90
CA GLY A 76 -11.25 22.21 17.25
C GLY A 76 -11.46 22.34 15.74
N ILE A 77 -10.56 23.06 15.08
CA ILE A 77 -10.60 23.51 13.68
C ILE A 77 -10.91 22.38 12.65
N TRP A 78 -10.95 21.11 13.09
CA TRP A 78 -11.14 19.89 12.31
C TRP A 78 -12.42 19.09 12.63
N GLY A 79 -13.21 19.46 13.66
CA GLY A 79 -14.19 18.58 14.30
C GLY A 79 -15.46 18.23 13.50
N GLN A 80 -15.85 19.01 12.48
CA GLN A 80 -17.14 18.82 11.82
C GLN A 80 -17.08 18.11 10.46
N VAL A 81 -15.90 18.02 9.82
CA VAL A 81 -15.73 17.34 8.52
C VAL A 81 -15.41 15.84 8.68
N GLN A 82 -15.03 15.40 9.89
CA GLN A 82 -14.47 14.07 10.14
C GLN A 82 -15.49 13.02 10.63
N ALA A 83 -16.59 13.44 11.27
CA ALA A 83 -17.61 12.49 11.77
C ALA A 83 -18.29 11.68 10.67
N ASP A 84 -18.36 12.23 9.44
CA ASP A 84 -19.01 11.57 8.30
C ASP A 84 -18.17 10.43 7.69
N GLN A 85 -16.89 10.28 8.08
CA GLN A 85 -15.98 9.22 7.59
C GLN A 85 -15.64 8.17 8.66
N TYR A 86 -16.26 8.24 9.83
CA TYR A 86 -16.07 7.23 10.86
C TYR A 86 -16.78 5.92 10.49
N ILE A 87 -16.05 4.82 10.59
CA ILE A 87 -16.50 3.44 10.39
C ILE A 87 -16.23 2.72 11.71
N PRO A 88 -17.24 2.10 12.35
CA PRO A 88 -17.04 1.31 13.55
C PRO A 88 -16.00 0.19 13.35
N GLU A 89 -15.22 -0.12 14.39
CA GLU A 89 -14.18 -1.14 14.30
C GLU A 89 -14.76 -2.51 13.93
N GLU A 90 -15.96 -2.85 14.44
CA GLU A 90 -16.66 -4.08 14.09
C GLU A 90 -16.96 -4.21 12.59
N ASP A 91 -17.28 -3.10 11.93
CA ASP A 91 -17.60 -3.09 10.51
C ASP A 91 -16.31 -3.22 9.68
N ILE A 92 -15.21 -2.59 10.12
CA ILE A 92 -13.88 -2.75 9.51
C ILE A 92 -13.46 -4.22 9.56
N TYR A 93 -13.52 -4.85 10.74
CA TYR A 93 -13.16 -6.26 10.89
C TYR A 93 -14.10 -7.19 10.11
N GLY A 94 -15.41 -6.92 10.14
CA GLY A 94 -16.39 -7.69 9.39
C GLY A 94 -16.19 -7.63 7.88
N GLU A 95 -15.79 -6.47 7.35
CA GLU A 95 -15.43 -6.32 5.94
C GLU A 95 -14.12 -7.05 5.61
N MET A 96 -13.09 -6.93 6.46
CA MET A 96 -11.82 -7.65 6.32
C MET A 96 -12.02 -9.17 6.27
N ASP A 97 -12.82 -9.73 7.18
CA ASP A 97 -13.18 -11.15 7.20
C ASP A 97 -13.94 -11.58 5.94
N THR A 98 -14.71 -10.66 5.35
CA THR A 98 -15.44 -10.92 4.11
C THR A 98 -14.49 -10.95 2.92
N ILE A 99 -13.51 -10.03 2.89
CA ILE A 99 -12.45 -10.00 1.90
C ILE A 99 -11.61 -11.29 1.96
N GLU A 100 -11.21 -11.74 3.15
CA GLU A 100 -10.45 -12.99 3.32
C GLU A 100 -11.19 -14.18 2.71
N ARG A 101 -12.49 -14.33 3.04
CA ARG A 101 -13.33 -15.39 2.45
C ARG A 101 -13.45 -15.30 0.93
N GLN A 102 -13.48 -14.09 0.37
CA GLN A 102 -13.51 -13.89 -1.08
C GLN A 102 -12.17 -14.22 -1.74
N LEU A 103 -11.05 -13.90 -1.09
CA LEU A 103 -9.70 -14.26 -1.53
C LEU A 103 -9.50 -15.78 -1.54
N ASP A 104 -9.99 -16.50 -0.53
CA ASP A 104 -9.98 -17.97 -0.50
C ASP A 104 -10.79 -18.55 -1.68
N ALA A 105 -11.98 -18.02 -1.93
CA ALA A 105 -12.81 -18.44 -3.05
C ALA A 105 -12.14 -18.16 -4.41
N LEU A 106 -11.43 -17.04 -4.54
CA LEU A 106 -10.62 -16.73 -5.71
C LEU A 106 -9.45 -17.69 -5.90
N GLU A 107 -8.76 -18.05 -4.83
CA GLU A 107 -7.67 -19.02 -4.87
C GLU A 107 -8.17 -20.39 -5.37
N HIS A 108 -9.26 -20.89 -4.80
CA HIS A 108 -9.88 -22.12 -5.27
C HIS A 108 -10.29 -22.06 -6.74
N ARG A 109 -10.94 -20.97 -7.18
CA ARG A 109 -11.26 -20.77 -8.60
C ARG A 109 -10.00 -20.75 -9.47
N GLY A 110 -8.92 -20.14 -8.99
CA GLY A 110 -7.65 -20.01 -9.68
C GLY A 110 -6.96 -21.35 -9.89
N VAL A 111 -6.95 -22.21 -8.86
CA VAL A 111 -6.42 -23.58 -8.96
C VAL A 111 -7.19 -24.39 -10.01
N LEU A 112 -8.52 -24.33 -10.00
CA LEU A 112 -9.34 -25.03 -10.98
C LEU A 112 -9.12 -24.53 -12.42
N LEU A 113 -8.87 -23.23 -12.58
CA LEU A 113 -8.57 -22.64 -13.88
C LEU A 113 -7.18 -23.05 -14.39
N GLU A 114 -6.17 -23.07 -13.51
CA GLU A 114 -4.82 -23.54 -13.82
C GLU A 114 -4.82 -25.01 -14.23
N GLU A 115 -5.53 -25.86 -13.49
CA GLU A 115 -5.63 -27.29 -13.80
C GLU A 115 -6.22 -27.51 -15.20
N LYS A 116 -7.25 -26.75 -15.57
CA LYS A 116 -7.87 -26.79 -16.91
C LYS A 116 -6.91 -26.32 -18.00
N LEU A 117 -6.14 -25.25 -17.75
CA LEU A 117 -5.13 -24.73 -18.68
C LEU A 117 -4.02 -25.75 -18.92
N ARG A 118 -3.55 -26.44 -17.88
CA ARG A 118 -2.49 -27.47 -18.00
C ARG A 118 -3.00 -28.80 -18.58
N GLY A 119 -4.27 -29.11 -18.36
CA GLY A 119 -4.89 -30.38 -18.75
C GLY A 119 -5.03 -30.61 -20.25
N GLY A 120 -4.89 -29.58 -21.10
CA GLY A 120 -4.88 -29.70 -22.57
C GLY A 120 -6.19 -30.19 -23.21
N VAL A 121 -7.26 -30.39 -22.44
CA VAL A 121 -8.56 -30.93 -22.92
C VAL A 121 -9.37 -29.90 -23.73
N ASN A 122 -8.99 -28.62 -23.71
CA ASN A 122 -9.71 -27.52 -24.37
C ASN A 122 -8.85 -26.81 -25.44
N GLU A 123 -8.17 -27.55 -26.32
CA GLU A 123 -7.53 -26.97 -27.51
C GLU A 123 -8.58 -26.13 -28.28
N GLY A 124 -8.44 -24.79 -28.25
CA GLY A 124 -9.35 -23.83 -28.88
C GLY A 124 -10.14 -22.90 -27.94
N ARG A 125 -10.17 -23.14 -26.61
CA ARG A 125 -10.73 -22.19 -25.61
C ARG A 125 -9.70 -21.63 -24.63
N GLU A 126 -8.41 -21.77 -24.94
CA GLU A 126 -7.32 -21.28 -24.10
C GLU A 126 -7.38 -19.76 -23.92
N ASP A 127 -7.72 -19.01 -24.97
CA ASP A 127 -7.84 -17.55 -24.89
C ASP A 127 -8.97 -17.11 -23.96
N ASP A 128 -10.10 -17.82 -23.94
CA ASP A 128 -11.20 -17.55 -22.99
C ASP A 128 -10.74 -17.80 -21.54
N MET A 129 -10.03 -18.90 -21.30
CA MET A 129 -9.48 -19.22 -19.98
C MET A 129 -8.41 -18.21 -19.54
N LEU A 130 -7.64 -17.65 -20.46
CA LEU A 130 -6.70 -16.57 -20.16
C LEU A 130 -7.42 -15.26 -19.81
N VAL A 131 -8.52 -14.93 -20.48
CA VAL A 131 -9.37 -13.78 -20.12
C VAL A 131 -9.94 -13.96 -18.71
N ASP A 132 -10.44 -15.15 -18.39
CA ASP A 132 -10.93 -15.48 -17.04
C ASP A 132 -9.81 -15.40 -16.00
N TRP A 133 -8.58 -15.78 -16.36
CA TRP A 133 -7.42 -15.65 -15.48
C TRP A 133 -7.05 -14.18 -15.20
N PHE A 134 -7.06 -13.32 -16.22
CA PHE A 134 -6.84 -11.89 -16.02
C PHE A 134 -7.92 -11.24 -15.15
N LYS A 135 -9.19 -11.63 -15.34
CA LYS A 135 -10.30 -11.17 -14.48
C LYS A 135 -10.13 -11.61 -13.04
N LEU A 136 -9.69 -12.85 -12.81
CA LEU A 136 -9.42 -13.38 -11.47
C LEU A 136 -8.30 -12.58 -10.77
N ILE A 137 -7.22 -12.28 -11.49
CA ILE A 137 -6.14 -11.42 -10.98
C ILE A 137 -6.67 -10.03 -10.64
N HIS A 138 -7.48 -9.44 -11.52
CA HIS A 138 -8.06 -8.12 -11.28
C HIS A 138 -8.94 -8.11 -10.01
N GLU A 139 -9.84 -9.09 -9.88
CA GLU A 139 -10.71 -9.24 -8.71
C GLU A 139 -9.88 -9.39 -7.43
N LYS A 140 -8.81 -10.19 -7.47
CA LYS A 140 -7.86 -10.33 -6.35
C LYS A 140 -7.20 -9.00 -5.99
N HIS A 141 -6.72 -8.24 -6.97
CA HIS A 141 -6.08 -6.95 -6.70
C HIS A 141 -7.05 -5.96 -6.04
N LEU A 142 -8.28 -5.86 -6.54
CA LEU A 142 -9.30 -4.98 -5.95
C LEU A 142 -9.56 -5.32 -4.47
N LEU A 143 -9.63 -6.61 -4.13
CA LEU A 143 -9.83 -7.04 -2.76
C LEU A 143 -8.65 -6.71 -1.84
N VAL A 144 -7.42 -6.96 -2.28
CA VAL A 144 -6.21 -6.66 -1.49
C VAL A 144 -6.03 -5.14 -1.28
N ARG A 145 -6.38 -4.34 -2.30
CA ARG A 145 -6.38 -2.87 -2.19
C ARG A 145 -7.42 -2.41 -1.17
N ARG A 146 -8.64 -2.95 -1.25
CA ARG A 146 -9.70 -2.65 -0.30
C ARG A 146 -9.32 -3.01 1.14
N GLU A 147 -8.69 -4.16 1.35
CA GLU A 147 -8.15 -4.57 2.65
C GLU A 147 -7.14 -3.54 3.18
N SER A 148 -6.24 -3.08 2.32
CA SER A 148 -5.23 -2.08 2.67
C SER A 148 -5.85 -0.72 3.01
N GLU A 149 -6.86 -0.28 2.26
CA GLU A 149 -7.64 0.92 2.56
C GLU A 149 -8.28 0.84 3.96
N LEU A 150 -8.92 -0.28 4.29
CA LEU A 150 -9.54 -0.50 5.60
C LEU A 150 -8.53 -0.38 6.74
N ILE A 151 -7.32 -0.91 6.55
CA ILE A 151 -6.22 -0.75 7.52
C ILE A 151 -5.83 0.71 7.69
N TYR A 152 -5.77 1.50 6.61
CA TYR A 152 -5.48 2.93 6.69
C TYR A 152 -6.60 3.70 7.39
N VAL A 153 -7.87 3.38 7.12
CA VAL A 153 -9.02 3.98 7.82
C VAL A 153 -8.92 3.73 9.33
N PHE A 154 -8.69 2.48 9.74
CA PHE A 154 -8.53 2.13 11.14
C PHE A 154 -7.37 2.90 11.80
N LYS A 155 -6.20 2.95 11.16
CA LYS A 155 -5.05 3.69 11.66
C LYS A 155 -5.33 5.19 11.79
N GLN A 156 -5.97 5.77 10.77
CA GLN A 156 -6.32 7.18 10.74
C GLN A 156 -7.27 7.54 11.90
N GLN A 157 -8.32 6.75 12.12
CA GLN A 157 -9.26 6.96 13.24
C GLN A 157 -8.57 6.88 14.60
N ASN A 158 -7.64 5.94 14.78
CA ASN A 158 -6.85 5.83 16.02
C ASN A 158 -5.96 7.08 16.24
N LEU A 159 -5.34 7.60 15.18
CA LEU A 159 -4.54 8.82 15.27
C LEU A 159 -5.42 10.04 15.58
N GLU A 160 -6.61 10.11 15.01
CA GLU A 160 -7.59 11.18 15.27
C GLU A 160 -8.11 11.13 16.70
N GLN A 161 -8.44 9.94 17.22
CA GLN A 161 -8.81 9.78 18.62
C GLN A 161 -7.67 10.19 19.55
N ARG A 162 -6.43 9.74 19.28
CA ARG A 162 -5.27 10.12 20.08
C ARG A 162 -5.03 11.63 20.03
N GLN A 163 -5.20 12.25 18.86
CA GLN A 163 -5.11 13.70 18.69
C GLN A 163 -6.13 14.42 19.57
N ALA A 164 -7.40 13.98 19.58
CA ALA A 164 -8.43 14.55 20.42
C ALA A 164 -8.08 14.46 21.92
N ASP A 165 -7.52 13.32 22.37
CA ASP A 165 -7.08 13.15 23.75
C ASP A 165 -5.92 14.10 24.13
N VAL A 166 -4.93 14.25 23.23
CA VAL A 166 -3.79 15.17 23.42
C VAL A 166 -4.26 16.62 23.46
N GLU A 167 -5.15 17.02 22.55
CA GLU A 167 -5.73 18.37 22.51
C GLU A 167 -6.57 18.66 23.75
N TYR A 168 -7.32 17.68 24.25
CA TYR A 168 -8.08 17.82 25.49
C TYR A 168 -7.15 18.07 26.68
N GLU A 169 -6.11 17.25 26.84
CA GLU A 169 -5.15 17.40 27.92
C GLU A 169 -4.42 18.75 27.86
N LEU A 170 -4.01 19.17 26.67
CA LEU A 170 -3.40 20.47 26.44
C LEU A 170 -4.36 21.60 26.85
N ARG A 171 -5.63 21.54 26.45
CA ARG A 171 -6.65 22.52 26.84
C ARG A 171 -6.84 22.58 28.36
N CYS A 172 -6.85 21.43 29.04
CA CYS A 172 -6.92 21.38 30.50
C CYS A 172 -5.71 22.07 31.17
N LEU A 173 -4.51 21.84 30.65
CA LEU A 173 -3.27 22.45 31.15
C LEU A 173 -3.27 23.96 30.92
N LEU A 174 -3.64 24.40 29.71
CA LEU A 174 -3.70 25.82 29.32
C LEU A 174 -4.80 26.62 30.04
N ASN A 175 -5.82 25.97 30.61
CA ASN A 175 -6.87 26.63 31.38
C ASN A 175 -6.36 27.14 32.75
N LYS A 176 -5.20 26.68 33.20
CA LYS A 176 -4.52 27.19 34.40
C LYS A 176 -3.77 28.49 34.05
N PRO A 177 -3.91 29.57 34.83
CA PRO A 177 -3.20 30.81 34.55
C PRO A 177 -1.68 30.59 34.63
N GLU A 178 -0.94 31.16 33.68
CA GLU A 178 0.49 30.90 33.47
C GLU A 178 1.36 31.14 34.72
N LYS A 179 1.00 32.14 35.53
CA LYS A 179 1.66 32.43 36.81
C LYS A 179 1.67 31.26 37.81
N ASP A 180 0.73 30.33 37.67
CA ASP A 180 0.59 29.18 38.56
C ASP A 180 1.26 27.92 37.96
N TRP A 181 1.81 28.00 36.75
CA TRP A 181 2.44 26.87 36.07
C TRP A 181 3.72 26.43 36.78
N THR A 182 3.83 25.13 37.01
CA THR A 182 5.05 24.52 37.49
C THR A 182 6.00 24.19 36.34
N GLU A 183 7.22 23.78 36.66
CA GLU A 183 8.16 23.33 35.63
C GLU A 183 7.69 22.02 34.98
N GLU A 184 6.99 21.18 35.74
CA GLU A 184 6.33 19.98 35.25
C GLU A 184 5.22 20.33 34.25
N ASP A 185 4.43 21.38 34.50
CA ASP A 185 3.38 21.84 33.56
C ASP A 185 4.00 22.28 32.23
N ARG A 186 5.07 23.09 32.26
CA ARG A 186 5.83 23.49 31.06
C ARG A 186 6.43 22.28 30.33
N GLY A 187 7.00 21.34 31.07
CA GLY A 187 7.54 20.10 30.52
C GLY A 187 6.45 19.29 29.81
N ARG A 188 5.26 19.20 30.42
CA ARG A 188 4.13 18.45 29.88
C ARG A 188 3.55 19.11 28.64
N GLU A 189 3.39 20.42 28.62
CA GLU A 189 2.97 21.19 27.44
C GLU A 189 3.88 20.89 26.25
N LYS A 190 5.21 20.97 26.45
CA LYS A 190 6.18 20.70 25.38
C LYS A 190 6.05 19.28 24.82
N VAL A 191 5.82 18.29 25.68
CA VAL A 191 5.62 16.90 25.24
C VAL A 191 4.31 16.76 24.45
N LEU A 192 3.21 17.35 24.93
CA LEU A 192 1.92 17.32 24.24
C LEU A 192 2.00 17.99 22.86
N MET A 193 2.66 19.15 22.78
CA MET A 193 2.86 19.86 21.51
C MET A 193 3.70 19.04 20.53
N GLN A 194 4.76 18.40 21.02
CA GLN A 194 5.59 17.52 20.18
C GLN A 194 4.80 16.30 19.70
N GLU A 195 3.98 15.71 20.56
CA GLU A 195 3.13 14.58 20.22
C GLU A 195 2.09 14.96 19.16
N LEU A 196 1.45 16.13 19.27
CA LEU A 196 0.50 16.63 18.27
C LEU A 196 1.16 16.77 16.90
N VAL A 197 2.39 17.31 16.83
CA VAL A 197 3.16 17.39 15.58
C VAL A 197 3.40 15.99 15.01
N THR A 198 3.82 15.04 15.83
CA THR A 198 4.05 13.66 15.38
C THR A 198 2.78 12.97 14.89
N LEU A 199 1.63 13.19 15.53
CA LEU A 199 0.34 12.66 15.08
C LEU A 199 -0.04 13.23 13.70
N ILE A 200 0.15 14.53 13.50
CA ILE A 200 -0.10 15.18 12.20
C ILE A 200 0.85 14.62 11.12
N GLU A 201 2.12 14.43 11.45
CA GLU A 201 3.09 13.80 10.53
C GLU A 201 2.69 12.37 10.15
N GLN A 202 2.20 11.58 11.10
CA GLN A 202 1.71 10.22 10.86
C GLN A 202 0.46 10.20 9.99
N ARG A 203 -0.51 11.10 10.22
CA ARG A 203 -1.69 11.25 9.35
C ARG A 203 -1.31 11.68 7.94
N ASN A 204 -0.37 12.62 7.81
CA ASN A 204 0.18 13.02 6.51
C ASN A 204 0.88 11.85 5.79
N ALA A 205 1.58 10.98 6.53
CA ALA A 205 2.19 9.79 5.95
C ALA A 205 1.13 8.83 5.38
N ILE A 206 -0.01 8.64 6.06
CA ILE A 206 -1.13 7.84 5.54
C ILE A 206 -1.67 8.44 4.24
N VAL A 207 -1.91 9.74 4.19
CA VAL A 207 -2.39 10.44 2.98
C VAL A 207 -1.43 10.23 1.81
N ASN A 208 -0.12 10.44 2.04
CA ASN A 208 0.88 10.24 1.00
C ASN A 208 0.93 8.79 0.51
N CYS A 209 0.83 7.80 1.41
CA CYS A 209 0.80 6.39 1.02
C CYS A 209 -0.43 6.07 0.16
N LEU A 210 -1.62 6.53 0.54
CA LEU A 210 -2.84 6.34 -0.26
C LEU A 210 -2.74 7.00 -1.64
N ASP A 211 -2.09 8.16 -1.73
CA ASP A 211 -1.86 8.86 -3.00
C ASP A 211 -0.87 8.11 -3.90
N GLU A 212 0.22 7.59 -3.34
CA GLU A 212 1.21 6.77 -4.04
C GLU A 212 0.61 5.43 -4.52
N ASP A 213 -0.17 4.78 -3.65
CA ASP A 213 -0.86 3.53 -3.96
C ASP A 213 -1.85 3.76 -5.10
N ARG A 214 -2.73 4.76 -5.01
CA ARG A 214 -3.68 5.10 -6.10
C ARG A 214 -2.97 5.29 -7.44
N GLN A 215 -1.86 6.03 -7.47
CA GLN A 215 -1.13 6.26 -8.73
C GLN A 215 -0.57 4.96 -9.33
N ARG A 216 0.01 4.10 -8.49
CA ARG A 216 0.54 2.80 -8.91
C ARG A 216 -0.58 1.89 -9.43
N GLU A 217 -1.68 1.82 -8.70
CA GLU A 217 -2.81 0.94 -8.99
C GLU A 217 -3.48 1.30 -10.31
N GLU A 218 -3.61 2.59 -10.63
CA GLU A 218 -4.12 3.04 -11.92
C GLU A 218 -3.24 2.56 -13.10
N GLU A 219 -1.91 2.53 -12.94
CA GLU A 219 -0.99 2.04 -13.96
C GLU A 219 -1.12 0.52 -14.14
N GLU A 220 -1.21 -0.22 -13.04
CA GLU A 220 -1.44 -1.67 -13.04
C GLU A 220 -2.76 -2.03 -13.72
N ASP A 221 -3.83 -1.28 -13.45
CA ASP A 221 -5.15 -1.51 -14.02
C ASP A 221 -5.18 -1.19 -15.52
N LYS A 222 -4.55 -0.09 -15.95
CA LYS A 222 -4.38 0.23 -17.38
C LYS A 222 -3.66 -0.90 -18.12
N ILE A 223 -2.62 -1.49 -17.50
CA ILE A 223 -1.89 -2.62 -18.09
C ILE A 223 -2.79 -3.85 -18.19
N LEU A 224 -3.53 -4.17 -17.12
CA LEU A 224 -4.39 -5.35 -17.07
C LEU A 224 -5.57 -5.25 -18.04
N GLU A 225 -6.23 -4.10 -18.11
CA GLU A 225 -7.27 -3.79 -19.09
C GLU A 225 -6.75 -3.93 -20.52
N ALA A 226 -5.56 -3.41 -20.80
CA ALA A 226 -4.95 -3.54 -22.12
C ALA A 226 -4.66 -5.01 -22.47
N MET A 227 -4.26 -5.84 -21.50
CA MET A 227 -4.05 -7.28 -21.70
C MET A 227 -5.36 -8.01 -22.01
N ILE A 228 -6.43 -7.74 -21.24
CA ILE A 228 -7.76 -8.31 -21.45
C ILE A 228 -8.28 -7.92 -22.84
N LYS A 229 -8.29 -6.62 -23.14
CA LYS A 229 -8.75 -6.07 -24.42
C LYS A 229 -7.99 -6.67 -25.60
N LYS A 230 -6.66 -6.77 -25.51
CA LYS A 230 -5.84 -7.37 -26.57
C LYS A 230 -6.23 -8.82 -26.86
N LYS A 231 -6.54 -9.61 -25.84
CA LYS A 231 -7.00 -11.00 -26.01
C LYS A 231 -8.39 -11.05 -26.63
N GLU A 232 -9.29 -10.17 -26.23
CA GLU A 232 -10.62 -10.05 -26.84
C GLU A 232 -10.58 -9.62 -28.32
N PHE A 233 -9.66 -8.73 -28.72
CA PHE A 233 -9.50 -8.34 -30.12
C PHE A 233 -8.82 -9.41 -30.99
N GLN A 234 -7.91 -10.22 -30.43
CA GLN A 234 -7.36 -11.38 -31.16
C GLN A 234 -8.46 -12.38 -31.53
N ARG A 235 -9.53 -12.45 -30.75
CA ARG A 235 -10.74 -13.23 -31.05
C ARG A 235 -11.56 -12.63 -32.20
N GLU A 236 -11.75 -11.31 -32.28
CA GLU A 236 -12.53 -10.68 -33.38
C GLU A 236 -11.81 -10.73 -34.74
N ALA A 237 -10.48 -10.74 -34.74
CA ALA A 237 -9.68 -10.75 -35.95
C ALA A 237 -9.59 -12.13 -36.64
N GLU A 238 -9.97 -13.22 -35.95
CA GLU A 238 -9.97 -14.59 -36.48
C GLU A 238 -11.41 -15.17 -36.54
N PRO A 239 -12.25 -14.76 -37.52
CA PRO A 239 -13.41 -15.56 -37.87
C PRO A 239 -12.93 -16.78 -38.67
N GLU A 240 -13.45 -17.95 -38.34
CA GLU A 240 -13.09 -19.25 -38.90
C GLU A 240 -12.74 -19.24 -40.40
N GLY A 241 -11.56 -19.79 -40.72
CA GLY A 241 -11.30 -20.43 -42.00
C GLY A 241 -10.11 -19.88 -42.77
N LYS A 242 -8.94 -20.52 -42.59
CA LYS A 242 -8.10 -20.99 -43.71
C LYS A 242 -6.90 -21.80 -43.21
N LYS A 243 -6.77 -23.00 -43.78
CA LYS A 243 -5.58 -23.84 -43.74
C LYS A 243 -4.34 -23.08 -44.23
N LYS A 244 -3.19 -23.46 -43.65
CA LYS A 244 -1.78 -23.21 -44.03
C LYS A 244 -1.15 -21.91 -43.53
N GLY A 245 -0.31 -22.09 -42.52
CA GLY A 245 0.84 -21.22 -42.28
C GLY A 245 1.65 -21.75 -41.10
N LYS A 246 2.76 -22.42 -41.37
CA LYS A 246 3.78 -22.73 -40.35
C LYS A 246 4.29 -21.40 -39.75
N PHE A 247 3.66 -20.90 -38.70
CA PHE A 247 4.23 -19.83 -37.90
C PHE A 247 4.82 -20.41 -36.63
N LYS A 248 6.12 -20.16 -36.47
CA LYS A 248 7.01 -20.79 -35.49
C LYS A 248 6.65 -20.32 -34.07
N THR A 249 5.97 -21.17 -33.29
CA THR A 249 5.85 -21.03 -31.84
C THR A 249 7.07 -21.64 -31.15
N MET A 250 8.17 -20.90 -31.07
CA MET A 250 9.25 -21.25 -30.13
C MET A 250 10.20 -20.06 -29.97
N LYS A 251 9.92 -19.13 -29.03
CA LYS A 251 10.88 -18.22 -28.37
C LYS A 251 10.16 -17.14 -27.54
N MET A 252 9.61 -17.52 -26.38
CA MET A 252 9.29 -16.57 -25.29
C MET A 252 9.29 -17.28 -23.92
N LEU A 253 10.20 -18.24 -23.74
CA LEU A 253 10.44 -18.88 -22.43
C LEU A 253 11.93 -18.85 -22.02
N LYS A 254 12.75 -18.02 -22.67
CA LYS A 254 14.20 -17.96 -22.41
C LYS A 254 14.68 -16.71 -21.66
N LEU A 255 13.81 -16.00 -20.94
CA LEU A 255 14.23 -14.86 -20.12
C LEU A 255 14.18 -15.09 -18.60
N LEU A 256 13.75 -16.27 -18.12
CA LEU A 256 13.69 -16.58 -16.68
C LEU A 256 14.44 -17.88 -16.28
N GLY A 257 15.49 -18.26 -17.02
CA GLY A 257 16.29 -19.46 -16.73
C GLY A 257 17.71 -19.13 -16.24
N ASN A 258 17.96 -19.35 -14.95
CA ASN A 258 19.24 -19.21 -14.23
C ASN A 258 20.51 -19.45 -15.06
N LYS A 259 21.45 -18.50 -15.02
CA LYS A 259 22.87 -18.80 -15.22
C LYS A 259 23.52 -19.00 -13.85
N ARG A 260 23.63 -20.26 -13.44
CA ARG A 260 24.48 -20.67 -12.31
C ARG A 260 25.93 -20.60 -12.78
N ASP A 261 26.74 -19.84 -12.07
CA ASP A 261 28.19 -19.91 -12.17
C ASP A 261 28.67 -21.26 -11.65
N THR A 262 29.26 -22.06 -12.53
CA THR A 262 30.17 -23.15 -12.15
C THR A 262 31.36 -23.11 -13.09
N LYS A 263 32.45 -22.46 -12.67
CA LYS A 263 33.78 -22.78 -13.16
C LYS A 263 34.70 -23.06 -11.99
N SER A 264 34.76 -24.35 -11.65
CA SER A 264 35.79 -24.97 -10.83
C SER A 264 37.17 -24.87 -11.51
N LYS A 265 38.19 -24.71 -10.66
CA LYS A 265 39.63 -24.67 -10.92
C LYS A 265 40.17 -25.87 -11.70
N SER A 266 41.20 -25.63 -12.51
CA SER A 266 42.48 -26.38 -12.49
C SER A 266 43.52 -25.65 -13.37
N PRO A 267 44.77 -25.50 -12.91
CA PRO A 267 45.90 -25.11 -13.73
C PRO A 267 46.74 -26.35 -14.08
N GLU A 268 47.12 -26.52 -15.35
CA GLU A 268 48.24 -27.40 -15.69
C GLU A 268 48.92 -26.87 -16.96
N ASP A 269 50.11 -26.31 -16.74
CA ASP A 269 51.36 -26.48 -17.48
C ASP A 269 51.32 -26.70 -19.01
N LYS A 270 52.06 -25.83 -19.74
CA LYS A 270 53.24 -26.24 -20.53
C LYS A 270 53.87 -25.11 -21.34
N SER A 271 55.20 -25.11 -21.25
CA SER A 271 56.24 -24.69 -22.22
C SER A 271 56.61 -23.22 -22.35
#